data_AF-A0A2K2V3X3-F1
#
_entry.id   AF-A0A2K2V3X3-F1
#
_cell.length_a   1.000
_cell.length_b   1.000
_cell.length_c   1.000
_cell.angle_alpha   90.00
_cell.angle_beta   90.00
_cell.angle_gamma   90.00
#
_symmetry.space_group_name_H-M   'P 1'
#
loop_
_entity.id
_entity.type
_entity.pdbx_description
1 polymer ?
#
loop_
_entity_poly.entity_id
_entity_poly.type
_entity_poly.pdbx_seq_one_letter_code
_entity_poly.pdbx_strand_id
1 'polypeptide(L)'
;MIHWKERVIDSDLMLDAYRGYATTSPSYHLLASLDAARSYLERRGREEVERIIRVSEIFRDQLKRIRGLRIMDHEMLERWRDHISGVDLTKTQLVLTNFDITGFHLDAMLQANYRVVPEKADYNSVLFLTTFQLEEDSVEPTVHAIEDSLKDKHSTNRKNLLFPPLRCDSPKIEPYLVRRMPKRLVSRRVPLDLAQGLVSAENIVSYPPGVPILIKGFLIRGEDIEYLREVKRAGGIIIARDMLLREVEVLRPP
;
A
#
# COMPACT_ATOMS: atom_id res chain seq x y z
N MET A 1 1.56 -9.88 -17.19
CA MET A 1 0.84 -10.80 -18.09
C MET A 1 -0.63 -10.44 -18.06
N ILE A 2 -1.31 -10.50 -19.21
CA ILE A 2 -2.77 -10.35 -19.27
C ILE A 2 -3.33 -11.76 -19.48
N HIS A 3 -4.17 -12.21 -18.55
CA HIS A 3 -4.90 -13.47 -18.68
C HIS A 3 -6.38 -13.13 -18.90
N TRP A 4 -6.96 -13.57 -20.01
CA TRP A 4 -8.38 -13.38 -20.30
C TRP A 4 -9.03 -14.71 -20.67
N LYS A 5 -10.36 -14.75 -20.67
CA LYS A 5 -11.16 -15.89 -21.10
C LYS A 5 -12.00 -15.44 -22.28
N GLU A 6 -11.82 -16.09 -23.43
CA GLU A 6 -12.48 -15.73 -24.69
C GLU A 6 -14.01 -15.70 -24.59
N ARG A 7 -14.61 -16.56 -23.75
CA ARG A 7 -16.06 -16.52 -23.47
C ARG A 7 -16.56 -15.22 -22.83
N VAL A 8 -15.66 -14.38 -22.28
CA VAL A 8 -16.00 -13.13 -21.60
C VAL A 8 -15.65 -11.92 -22.47
N ILE A 9 -14.51 -11.99 -23.17
CA ILE A 9 -13.98 -10.90 -23.99
C ILE A 9 -13.52 -11.49 -25.31
N ASP A 10 -14.01 -10.91 -26.41
CA ASP A 10 -13.59 -11.23 -27.76
C ASP A 10 -12.07 -11.04 -27.95
N SER A 11 -11.41 -12.04 -28.53
CA SER A 11 -9.96 -12.06 -28.65
C SER A 11 -9.44 -11.00 -29.64
N ASP A 12 -10.17 -10.73 -30.72
CA ASP A 12 -9.77 -9.72 -31.71
C ASP A 12 -9.83 -8.31 -31.10
N LEU A 13 -10.91 -8.02 -30.36
CA LEU A 13 -11.04 -6.77 -29.61
C LEU A 13 -9.91 -6.59 -28.59
N MET A 14 -9.53 -7.65 -27.88
CA MET A 14 -8.42 -7.60 -26.93
C MET A 14 -7.10 -7.29 -27.64
N LEU A 15 -6.82 -7.97 -28.75
CA LEU A 15 -5.59 -7.77 -29.54
C LEU A 15 -5.50 -6.36 -30.12
N ASP A 16 -6.62 -5.81 -30.60
CA ASP A 16 -6.66 -4.43 -31.10
C ASP A 16 -6.42 -3.41 -29.98
N ALA A 17 -7.02 -3.60 -28.81
CA ALA A 17 -6.72 -2.76 -27.65
C ALA A 17 -5.24 -2.87 -27.22
N TYR A 18 -4.70 -4.08 -27.18
CA TYR A 18 -3.30 -4.33 -26.81
C TYR A 18 -2.32 -3.60 -27.73
N ARG A 19 -2.55 -3.62 -29.05
CA ARG A 19 -1.74 -2.91 -30.05
C ARG A 19 -1.66 -1.40 -29.79
N GLY A 20 -2.70 -0.80 -29.20
CA GLY A 20 -2.71 0.62 -28.84
C GLY A 20 -1.75 1.00 -27.70
N TYR A 21 -1.33 0.03 -26.88
CA TYR A 21 -0.43 0.24 -25.73
C TYR A 21 0.95 -0.37 -25.92
N ALA A 22 1.07 -1.39 -26.79
CA ALA A 22 2.32 -2.10 -27.00
C ALA A 22 3.31 -1.28 -27.84
N THR A 23 4.59 -1.34 -27.45
CA THR A 23 5.67 -0.86 -28.31
C THR A 23 5.86 -1.81 -29.51
N THR A 24 6.16 -1.26 -30.68
CA THR A 24 6.55 -2.05 -31.87
C THR A 24 7.94 -2.68 -31.74
N SER A 25 8.73 -2.25 -30.74
CA SER A 25 10.07 -2.74 -30.45
C SER A 25 10.18 -3.19 -28.99
N PRO A 26 9.60 -4.35 -28.61
CA PRO A 26 9.64 -4.82 -27.23
C PRO A 26 11.06 -5.26 -26.84
N SER A 27 11.38 -5.18 -25.54
CA SER A 27 12.62 -5.76 -25.01
C SER A 27 12.51 -7.27 -24.97
N TYR A 28 13.29 -7.95 -25.80
CA TYR A 28 13.33 -9.42 -25.85
C TYR A 28 13.85 -10.02 -24.54
N HIS A 29 14.69 -9.30 -23.79
CA HIS A 29 15.13 -9.72 -22.45
C HIS A 29 13.98 -9.77 -21.45
N LEU A 30 13.07 -8.77 -21.48
CA LEU A 30 11.89 -8.77 -20.61
C LEU A 30 10.91 -9.88 -21.01
N LEU A 31 10.73 -10.11 -22.31
CA LEU A 31 9.89 -11.20 -22.81
C LEU A 31 10.46 -12.58 -22.43
N ALA A 32 11.77 -12.77 -22.57
CA ALA A 32 12.45 -13.99 -22.16
C ALA A 32 12.36 -14.23 -20.65
N SER A 33 12.54 -13.17 -19.83
CA SER A 33 12.37 -13.24 -18.39
C SER A 33 10.95 -13.65 -18.00
N LEU A 34 9.94 -13.14 -18.72
CA LEU A 34 8.54 -13.48 -18.47
C LEU A 34 8.22 -14.94 -18.80
N ASP A 35 8.70 -15.45 -19.94
CA ASP A 35 8.52 -16.85 -20.31
C ASP A 35 9.31 -17.79 -19.39
N ALA A 36 10.50 -17.39 -18.95
CA ALA A 36 11.26 -18.12 -17.95
C ALA A 36 10.50 -18.22 -16.62
N ALA A 37 9.89 -17.13 -16.14
CA ALA A 37 9.07 -17.13 -14.93
C ALA A 37 7.84 -18.06 -15.08
N ARG A 38 7.16 -18.01 -16.23
CA ARG A 38 6.04 -18.90 -16.55
C ARG A 38 6.46 -20.38 -16.54
N SER A 39 7.55 -20.70 -17.23
CA SER A 39 8.11 -22.06 -17.33
C SER A 39 8.56 -22.59 -15.96
N TYR A 40 9.15 -21.73 -15.12
CA TYR A 40 9.54 -22.09 -13.76
C TYR A 40 8.32 -22.43 -12.89
N LEU A 41 7.27 -21.59 -12.91
CA LEU A 41 6.04 -21.85 -12.17
C LEU A 41 5.27 -23.07 -12.67
N GLU A 42 5.29 -23.35 -13.98
CA GLU A 42 4.70 -24.56 -14.55
C GLU A 42 5.39 -25.84 -14.03
N ARG A 43 6.72 -25.82 -13.90
CA ARG A 43 7.50 -27.00 -13.52
C ARG A 43 7.63 -27.18 -12.01
N ARG A 44 7.80 -26.09 -11.26
CA ARG A 44 8.16 -26.08 -9.83
C ARG A 44 7.24 -25.22 -8.97
N GLY A 45 6.24 -24.55 -9.55
CA GLY A 45 5.46 -23.53 -8.84
C GLY A 45 4.76 -24.05 -7.59
N ARG A 46 4.25 -25.29 -7.59
CA ARG A 46 3.62 -25.86 -6.39
C ARG A 46 4.60 -26.03 -5.23
N GLU A 47 5.75 -26.66 -5.50
CA GLU A 47 6.80 -26.90 -4.50
C GLU A 47 7.33 -25.58 -3.95
N GLU A 48 7.57 -24.59 -4.83
CA GLU A 48 8.07 -23.28 -4.43
C GLU A 48 7.04 -22.49 -3.63
N VAL A 49 5.75 -22.53 -4.01
CA VAL A 49 4.67 -21.91 -3.22
C VAL A 49 4.55 -22.57 -1.84
N GLU A 50 4.65 -23.90 -1.76
CA GLU A 50 4.68 -24.60 -0.48
C GLU A 50 5.92 -24.20 0.35
N ARG A 51 7.09 -24.00 -0.28
CA ARG A 51 8.31 -23.53 0.39
C ARG A 51 8.16 -22.11 0.95
N ILE A 52 7.71 -21.15 0.14
CA ILE A 52 7.54 -19.76 0.63
C ILE A 52 6.50 -19.67 1.74
N ILE A 53 5.46 -20.52 1.72
CA ILE A 53 4.48 -20.59 2.81
C ILE A 53 5.16 -21.08 4.09
N ARG A 54 5.95 -22.16 4.03
CA ARG A 54 6.71 -22.66 5.20
C ARG A 54 7.66 -21.62 5.77
N VAL A 55 8.44 -20.93 4.92
CA VAL A 55 9.33 -19.83 5.35
C VAL A 55 8.52 -18.74 6.05
N SER A 56 7.37 -18.38 5.50
CA SER A 56 6.50 -17.36 6.08
C SER A 56 5.90 -17.79 7.42
N GLU A 57 5.52 -19.06 7.58
CA GLU A 57 5.04 -19.61 8.84
C GLU A 57 6.12 -19.56 9.92
N ILE A 58 7.35 -19.98 9.61
CA ILE A 58 8.50 -19.89 10.55
C ILE A 58 8.72 -18.44 10.98
N PHE A 59 8.70 -17.50 10.02
CA PHE A 59 8.83 -16.07 10.31
C PHE A 59 7.73 -15.56 11.24
N ARG A 60 6.47 -15.88 10.93
CA ARG A 60 5.31 -15.48 11.72
C ARG A 60 5.34 -16.07 13.13
N ASP A 61 5.73 -17.33 13.28
CA ASP A 61 5.83 -18.00 14.58
C ASP A 61 6.93 -17.42 15.46
N GLN A 62 8.07 -17.05 14.87
CA GLN A 62 9.12 -16.35 15.60
C GLN A 62 8.68 -14.93 16.02
N LEU A 63 8.02 -14.18 15.12
CA LEU A 63 7.49 -12.85 15.44
C LEU A 63 6.46 -12.88 16.59
N LYS A 64 5.62 -13.91 16.67
CA LYS A 64 4.64 -14.08 17.76
C LYS A 64 5.28 -14.22 19.14
N ARG A 65 6.57 -14.55 19.22
CA ARG A 65 7.31 -14.65 20.49
C ARG A 65 7.78 -13.29 21.00
N ILE A 66 7.84 -12.28 20.13
CA ILE A 66 8.18 -10.91 20.51
C ILE A 66 7.04 -10.37 21.37
N ARG A 67 7.33 -10.09 22.64
CA ARG A 67 6.34 -9.60 23.62
C ARG A 67 5.59 -8.40 23.05
N GLY A 68 4.27 -8.41 23.13
CA GLY A 68 3.41 -7.28 22.73
C GLY A 68 3.28 -7.05 21.22
N LEU A 69 4.10 -7.70 20.38
CA LEU A 69 3.96 -7.65 18.93
C LEU A 69 2.77 -8.51 18.50
N ARG A 70 1.90 -7.90 17.71
CA ARG A 70 0.79 -8.59 17.07
C ARG A 70 1.03 -8.63 15.57
N ILE A 71 0.63 -9.72 14.96
CA ILE A 71 0.58 -9.85 13.51
C ILE A 71 -0.86 -10.09 13.07
N MET A 72 -1.21 -9.68 11.86
CA MET A 72 -2.52 -9.98 11.28
C MET A 72 -2.61 -11.47 10.96
N ASP A 73 -3.45 -12.21 11.68
CA ASP A 73 -3.71 -13.63 11.50
C ASP A 73 -5.22 -13.95 11.59
N HIS A 74 -5.56 -15.24 11.53
CA HIS A 74 -6.95 -15.70 11.55
C HIS A 74 -7.70 -15.24 12.81
N GLU A 75 -7.05 -15.23 13.98
CA GLU A 75 -7.67 -14.78 15.22
C GLU A 75 -8.06 -13.30 15.13
N MET A 76 -7.16 -12.46 14.61
CA MET A 76 -7.44 -11.03 14.43
C MET A 76 -8.57 -10.77 13.43
N LEU A 77 -8.74 -11.66 12.47
CA LEU A 77 -9.70 -11.52 11.36
C LEU A 77 -11.03 -12.25 11.60
N GLU A 78 -11.19 -12.97 12.72
CA GLU A 78 -12.39 -13.76 13.02
C GLU A 78 -13.68 -12.91 12.98
N ARG A 79 -13.60 -11.66 13.46
CA ARG A 79 -14.71 -10.69 13.39
C ARG A 79 -15.16 -10.32 11.97
N TRP A 80 -14.36 -10.67 10.95
CA TRP A 80 -14.60 -10.42 9.53
C TRP A 80 -14.73 -11.71 8.73
N ARG A 81 -14.87 -12.88 9.39
CA ARG A 81 -14.86 -14.20 8.74
C ARG A 81 -15.87 -14.32 7.58
N ASP A 82 -17.03 -13.70 7.71
CA ASP A 82 -18.10 -13.74 6.70
C ASP A 82 -17.85 -12.78 5.51
N HIS A 83 -16.80 -11.95 5.59
CA HIS A 83 -16.42 -10.97 4.58
C HIS A 83 -15.06 -11.27 3.93
N ILE A 84 -14.38 -12.35 4.33
CA ILE A 84 -13.06 -12.73 3.80
C ILE A 84 -13.05 -14.20 3.36
N SER A 85 -12.36 -14.50 2.25
CA SER A 85 -12.21 -15.89 1.77
C SER A 85 -10.99 -16.61 2.35
N GLY A 86 -10.04 -15.87 2.92
CA GLY A 86 -8.79 -16.42 3.42
C GLY A 86 -7.74 -15.34 3.72
N VAL A 87 -6.57 -15.79 4.17
CA VAL A 87 -5.41 -14.96 4.47
C VAL A 87 -4.25 -15.44 3.62
N ASP A 88 -3.58 -14.51 2.94
CA ASP A 88 -2.33 -14.82 2.24
C ASP A 88 -1.19 -14.86 3.27
N LEU A 89 -0.75 -16.07 3.61
CA LEU A 89 0.28 -16.28 4.63
C LEU A 89 1.62 -15.63 4.25
N THR A 90 1.91 -15.49 2.95
CA THR A 90 3.14 -14.84 2.46
C THR A 90 3.19 -13.33 2.74
N LYS A 91 2.07 -12.76 3.21
CA LYS A 91 1.94 -11.35 3.60
C LYS A 91 1.87 -11.24 5.11
N THR A 92 2.97 -10.79 5.72
CA THR A 92 3.06 -10.65 7.18
C THR A 92 2.96 -9.19 7.57
N GLN A 93 1.76 -8.80 8.03
CA GLN A 93 1.46 -7.46 8.52
C GLN A 93 1.69 -7.40 10.04
N LEU A 94 2.68 -6.61 10.46
CA LEU A 94 2.94 -6.26 11.85
C LEU A 94 2.01 -5.13 12.31
N VAL A 95 1.53 -5.22 13.55
CA VAL A 95 0.67 -4.24 14.18
C VAL A 95 1.43 -3.54 15.31
N LEU A 96 1.63 -2.24 15.16
CA LEU A 96 2.47 -1.42 16.06
C LEU A 96 1.64 -0.59 17.05
N THR A 97 0.40 -0.98 17.32
CA THR A 97 -0.48 -0.24 18.24
C THR A 97 0.01 -0.30 19.69
N ASN A 98 0.82 -1.30 20.04
CA ASN A 98 1.39 -1.50 21.37
C ASN A 98 2.78 -0.89 21.53
N PHE A 99 3.26 -0.13 20.54
CA PHE A 99 4.61 0.45 20.53
C PHE A 99 4.58 1.94 20.20
N ASP A 100 5.40 2.73 20.89
CA ASP A 100 5.61 4.17 20.70
C ASP A 100 6.55 4.46 19.52
N ILE A 101 6.33 3.74 18.41
CA ILE A 101 7.03 3.90 17.14
C ILE A 101 6.03 3.79 15.99
N THR A 102 6.20 4.63 14.97
CA THR A 102 5.43 4.51 13.72
C THR A 102 6.05 3.44 12.82
N GLY A 103 5.28 2.89 11.89
CA GLY A 103 5.87 1.99 10.89
C GLY A 103 6.94 2.67 10.04
N PHE A 104 6.79 3.98 9.77
CA PHE A 104 7.79 4.78 9.04
C PHE A 104 9.15 4.81 9.76
N HIS A 105 9.15 5.00 11.08
CA HIS A 105 10.38 4.99 11.86
C HIS A 105 10.97 3.58 11.97
N LEU A 106 10.13 2.56 12.16
CA LEU A 106 10.60 1.17 12.18
C LEU A 106 11.26 0.79 10.84
N ASP A 107 10.63 1.14 9.72
CA ASP A 107 11.18 0.95 8.37
C ASP A 107 12.55 1.62 8.20
N ALA A 108 12.66 2.90 8.58
CA ALA A 108 13.92 3.63 8.51
C ALA A 108 15.03 2.97 9.37
N MET A 109 14.69 2.50 10.57
CA MET A 109 15.63 1.79 11.45
C MET A 109 16.09 0.45 10.87
N LEU A 110 15.16 -0.35 10.35
CA LEU A 110 15.44 -1.65 9.74
C LEU A 110 16.38 -1.51 8.54
N GLN A 111 16.14 -0.53 7.68
CA GLN A 111 16.98 -0.26 6.52
C GLN A 111 18.37 0.26 6.92
N ALA A 112 18.43 1.25 7.81
CA ALA A 112 19.68 1.89 8.19
C ALA A 112 20.62 0.97 8.97
N ASN A 113 20.07 0.17 9.89
CA ASN A 113 20.86 -0.59 10.86
C ASN A 113 21.07 -2.05 10.45
N TYR A 114 20.11 -2.65 9.74
CA TYR A 114 20.12 -4.09 9.44
C TYR A 114 20.00 -4.42 7.94
N ARG A 115 19.83 -3.41 7.07
CA ARG A 115 19.61 -3.58 5.63
C ARG A 115 18.38 -4.44 5.31
N VAL A 116 17.41 -4.45 6.22
CA VAL A 116 16.11 -5.11 6.03
C VAL A 116 15.16 -4.08 5.41
N VAL A 117 14.57 -4.43 4.28
CA VAL A 117 13.63 -3.57 3.55
C VAL A 117 12.23 -4.18 3.64
N PRO A 118 11.36 -3.66 4.51
CA PRO A 118 9.93 -3.92 4.45
C PRO A 118 9.34 -3.57 3.08
N GLU A 119 8.28 -4.27 2.69
CA GLU A 119 7.52 -3.92 1.48
C GLU A 119 6.81 -2.58 1.65
N LYS A 120 6.23 -2.36 2.83
CA LYS A 120 5.36 -1.22 3.09
C LYS A 120 5.29 -0.88 4.57
N ALA A 121 5.44 0.39 4.91
CA ALA A 121 5.24 0.93 6.24
C ALA A 121 4.12 1.97 6.28
N ASP A 122 3.25 1.89 7.27
CA ASP A 122 2.19 2.87 7.55
C ASP A 122 2.36 3.39 8.98
N TYR A 123 1.53 4.35 9.41
CA TYR A 123 1.63 4.93 10.74
C TYR A 123 1.57 3.86 11.85
N ASN A 124 0.70 2.86 11.72
CA ASN A 124 0.45 1.84 12.74
C ASN A 124 0.91 0.42 12.37
N SER A 125 1.59 0.23 11.25
CA SER A 125 1.89 -1.12 10.76
C SER A 125 3.05 -1.18 9.79
N VAL A 126 3.67 -2.36 9.67
CA VAL A 126 4.67 -2.67 8.65
C VAL A 126 4.32 -3.99 8.00
N LEU A 127 4.47 -4.09 6.67
CA LEU A 127 4.19 -5.27 5.86
C LEU A 127 5.50 -5.85 5.33
N PHE A 128 5.66 -7.15 5.50
CA PHE A 128 6.70 -7.95 4.88
C PHE A 128 6.09 -8.93 3.87
N LEU A 129 6.81 -9.16 2.77
CA LEU A 129 6.47 -10.17 1.78
C LEU A 129 7.48 -11.31 1.83
N THR A 130 6.99 -12.54 1.92
CA THR A 130 7.82 -13.73 1.69
C THR A 130 7.77 -14.11 0.21
N THR A 131 8.88 -13.88 -0.50
CA THR A 131 8.99 -14.12 -1.96
C THR A 131 9.86 -15.33 -2.28
N PHE A 132 9.93 -15.71 -3.56
CA PHE A 132 10.69 -16.87 -4.04
C PHE A 132 12.20 -16.80 -3.74
N GLN A 133 12.76 -15.61 -3.53
CA GLN A 133 14.18 -15.41 -3.26
C GLN A 133 14.55 -15.48 -1.78
N LEU A 134 13.57 -15.53 -0.87
CA LEU A 134 13.83 -15.64 0.55
C LEU A 134 13.99 -17.11 0.96
N GLU A 135 15.02 -17.35 1.76
CA GLU A 135 15.32 -18.65 2.35
C GLU A 135 15.10 -18.61 3.87
N GLU A 136 15.01 -19.79 4.49
CA GLU A 136 14.75 -19.91 5.94
C GLU A 136 15.82 -19.21 6.79
N ASP A 137 17.07 -19.13 6.31
CA ASP A 137 18.18 -18.48 7.01
C ASP A 137 18.03 -16.95 7.12
N SER A 138 17.20 -16.34 6.26
CA SER A 138 16.89 -14.91 6.31
C SER A 138 15.91 -14.55 7.43
N VAL A 139 15.21 -15.54 7.98
CA VAL A 139 14.14 -15.34 8.98
C VAL A 139 14.70 -14.83 10.30
N GLU A 140 15.63 -15.57 10.89
CA GLU A 140 16.18 -15.24 12.23
C GLU A 140 16.85 -13.86 12.27
N PRO A 141 17.72 -13.46 11.31
CA PRO A 141 18.27 -12.10 11.27
C PRO A 141 17.20 -11.02 11.16
N THR A 142 16.13 -11.28 10.39
CA THR A 142 15.02 -10.33 10.20
C THR A 142 14.20 -10.17 11.49
N VAL A 143 13.89 -11.28 12.17
CA VAL A 143 13.18 -11.27 13.45
C VAL A 143 14.00 -10.54 14.52
N HIS A 144 15.30 -10.84 14.59
CA HIS A 144 16.20 -10.15 15.52
C HIS A 144 16.24 -8.64 15.27
N ALA A 145 16.34 -8.21 14.01
CA ALA A 145 16.30 -6.79 13.63
C ALA A 145 15.00 -6.11 14.08
N ILE A 146 13.85 -6.79 13.92
CA ILE A 146 12.55 -6.28 14.36
C ILE A 146 12.48 -6.20 15.89
N GLU A 147 12.89 -7.26 16.60
CA GLU A 147 12.87 -7.31 18.06
C GLU A 147 13.75 -6.22 18.68
N ASP A 148 14.99 -6.07 18.21
CA ASP A 148 15.93 -5.06 18.70
C ASP A 148 15.42 -3.64 18.39
N SER A 149 14.82 -3.43 17.21
CA SER A 149 14.23 -2.13 16.85
C SER A 149 13.01 -1.77 17.70
N LEU A 150 12.28 -2.76 18.23
CA LEU A 150 11.12 -2.57 19.10
C LEU A 150 11.48 -2.52 20.59
N LYS A 151 12.73 -2.84 20.94
CA LYS A 151 13.23 -2.87 22.32
C LYS A 151 13.01 -1.53 23.02
N ASP A 152 12.47 -1.61 24.23
CA ASP A 152 12.16 -0.48 25.10
C ASP A 152 11.18 0.55 24.51
N LYS A 153 10.42 0.19 23.45
CA LYS A 153 9.41 1.07 22.82
C LYS A 153 7.98 0.67 23.15
N HIS A 154 7.77 -0.14 24.18
CA HIS A 154 6.42 -0.52 24.58
C HIS A 154 5.61 0.69 25.00
N SER A 155 4.45 0.84 24.39
CA SER A 155 3.55 1.94 24.73
C SER A 155 2.98 1.75 26.13
N THR A 156 3.19 2.75 26.99
CA THR A 156 2.63 2.79 28.35
C THR A 156 1.23 3.41 28.38
N ASN A 157 0.82 4.07 27.30
CA ASN A 157 -0.47 4.74 27.14
C ASN A 157 -1.23 4.23 25.91
N ARG A 158 -2.49 4.62 25.75
CA ARG A 158 -3.19 4.39 24.48
C ARG A 158 -2.60 5.33 23.41
N LYS A 159 -1.76 4.78 22.52
CA LYS A 159 -1.29 5.47 21.32
C LYS A 159 -2.46 6.07 20.54
N ASN A 160 -2.33 7.32 20.11
CA ASN A 160 -3.27 7.93 19.18
C ASN A 160 -3.17 7.18 17.85
N LEU A 161 -4.21 6.42 17.53
CA LEU A 161 -4.27 5.69 16.29
C LEU A 161 -4.68 6.64 15.17
N LEU A 162 -3.78 6.85 14.22
CA LEU A 162 -4.12 7.54 12.98
C LEU A 162 -4.69 6.54 11.96
N PHE A 163 -5.92 6.78 11.50
CA PHE A 163 -6.57 5.98 10.47
C PHE A 163 -6.91 6.86 9.26
N PRO A 164 -6.77 6.34 8.02
CA PRO A 164 -7.21 7.07 6.85
C PRO A 164 -8.72 7.31 6.95
N PRO A 165 -9.20 8.54 6.69
CA PRO A 165 -10.61 8.87 6.81
C PRO A 165 -11.39 8.21 5.67
N LEU A 166 -11.94 7.02 5.92
CA LEU A 166 -12.74 6.30 4.93
C LEU A 166 -13.92 7.17 4.46
N ARG A 167 -14.19 7.12 3.16
CA ARG A 167 -15.26 7.89 2.54
C ARG A 167 -16.49 7.03 2.33
N CYS A 168 -17.65 7.55 2.71
CA CYS A 168 -18.96 6.98 2.39
C CYS A 168 -19.84 8.01 1.66
N ASP A 169 -19.33 9.21 1.38
CA ASP A 169 -20.04 10.27 0.69
C ASP A 169 -20.03 10.07 -0.84
N SER A 170 -20.98 10.69 -1.52
CA SER A 170 -21.04 10.69 -2.99
C SER A 170 -20.21 11.83 -3.58
N PRO A 171 -19.61 11.66 -4.77
CA PRO A 171 -18.89 12.73 -5.44
C PRO A 171 -19.83 13.91 -5.74
N LYS A 172 -19.30 15.14 -5.71
CA LYS A 172 -19.98 16.33 -6.22
C LYS A 172 -19.95 16.37 -7.75
N ILE A 173 -18.88 15.84 -8.34
CA ILE A 173 -18.74 15.58 -9.77
C ILE A 173 -18.03 14.24 -9.94
N GLU A 174 -18.51 13.41 -10.85
CA GLU A 174 -17.89 12.11 -11.11
C GLU A 174 -16.38 12.21 -11.38
N PRO A 175 -15.52 11.44 -10.71
CA PRO A 175 -14.06 11.55 -10.83
C PRO A 175 -13.55 11.40 -12.28
N TYR A 176 -14.22 10.57 -13.09
CA TYR A 176 -13.85 10.37 -14.49
C TYR A 176 -14.15 11.61 -15.36
N LEU A 177 -15.20 12.37 -15.03
CA LEU A 177 -15.50 13.64 -15.70
C LEU A 177 -14.45 14.67 -15.34
N VAL A 178 -14.13 14.81 -14.05
CA VAL A 178 -13.08 15.74 -13.58
C VAL A 178 -11.73 15.45 -14.25
N ARG A 179 -11.39 14.17 -14.45
CA ARG A 179 -10.17 13.77 -15.17
C ARG A 179 -10.14 14.25 -16.63
N ARG A 180 -11.30 14.30 -17.31
CA ARG A 180 -11.44 14.70 -18.72
C ARG A 180 -11.59 16.20 -18.91
N MET A 181 -11.91 16.95 -17.85
CA MET A 181 -12.05 18.40 -17.94
C MET A 181 -10.71 19.09 -18.22
N PRO A 182 -10.72 20.22 -18.97
CA PRO A 182 -9.52 21.02 -19.21
C PRO A 182 -9.08 21.72 -17.92
N LYS A 183 -8.16 21.08 -17.17
CA LYS A 183 -7.74 21.51 -15.82
C LYS A 183 -7.44 23.01 -15.70
N ARG A 184 -6.70 23.58 -16.66
CA ARG A 184 -6.35 25.02 -16.65
C ARG A 184 -7.56 25.95 -16.61
N LEU A 185 -8.70 25.51 -17.16
CA LEU A 185 -9.93 26.30 -17.22
C LEU A 185 -10.81 26.06 -15.98
N VAL A 186 -10.83 24.84 -15.46
CA VAL A 186 -11.80 24.43 -14.43
C VAL A 186 -11.23 24.31 -13.01
N SER A 187 -9.91 24.36 -12.84
CA SER A 187 -9.27 24.30 -11.52
C SER A 187 -8.51 25.58 -11.16
N ARG A 188 -8.25 25.72 -9.86
CA ARG A 188 -7.36 26.72 -9.27
C ARG A 188 -6.59 26.10 -8.11
N ARG A 189 -5.43 26.65 -7.79
CA ARG A 189 -4.69 26.28 -6.58
C ARG A 189 -5.15 27.15 -5.41
N VAL A 190 -5.26 26.54 -4.24
CA VAL A 190 -5.55 27.21 -2.97
C VAL A 190 -4.62 26.65 -1.90
N PRO A 191 -4.26 27.43 -0.87
CA PRO A 191 -3.61 26.89 0.32
C PRO A 191 -4.44 25.74 0.90
N LEU A 192 -3.78 24.67 1.39
CA LEU A 192 -4.48 23.51 1.95
C LEU A 192 -5.46 23.90 3.06
N ASP A 193 -5.08 24.90 3.86
CA ASP A 193 -5.85 25.44 4.98
C ASP A 193 -7.18 26.08 4.54
N LEU A 194 -7.25 26.54 3.28
CA LEU A 194 -8.44 27.14 2.68
C LEU A 194 -9.20 26.16 1.77
N ALA A 195 -8.76 24.90 1.72
CA ALA A 195 -9.33 23.91 0.82
C ALA A 195 -10.57 23.22 1.39
N GLN A 196 -10.77 23.25 2.71
CA GLN A 196 -11.91 22.60 3.35
C GLN A 196 -13.24 23.11 2.78
N GLY A 197 -14.12 22.18 2.43
CA GLY A 197 -15.41 22.47 1.81
C GLY A 197 -15.37 22.78 0.31
N LEU A 198 -14.19 22.75 -0.33
CA LEU A 198 -14.06 22.86 -1.78
C LEU A 198 -14.03 21.47 -2.44
N VAL A 199 -14.30 21.41 -3.74
CA VAL A 199 -14.27 20.14 -4.50
C VAL A 199 -12.85 19.92 -5.04
N SER A 200 -12.24 18.78 -4.71
CA SER A 200 -10.87 18.49 -5.16
C SER A 200 -10.80 18.32 -6.68
N ALA A 201 -9.76 18.90 -7.30
CA ALA A 201 -9.43 18.73 -8.71
C ALA A 201 -8.18 17.84 -8.91
N GLU A 202 -7.58 17.36 -7.82
CA GLU A 202 -6.49 16.39 -7.84
C GLU A 202 -6.73 15.20 -6.90
N ASN A 203 -5.93 14.15 -7.10
CA ASN A 203 -5.86 13.07 -6.12
C ASN A 203 -4.64 13.34 -5.26
N ILE A 204 -4.79 13.35 -3.95
CA ILE A 204 -3.66 13.34 -3.01
C ILE A 204 -3.66 11.99 -2.34
N VAL A 205 -2.54 11.29 -2.45
CA VAL A 205 -2.35 9.93 -1.96
C VAL A 205 -1.32 9.96 -0.85
N SER A 206 -1.67 9.43 0.33
CA SER A 206 -0.65 9.05 1.30
C SER A 206 -0.04 7.72 0.85
N TYR A 207 1.29 7.66 0.81
CA TYR A 207 2.02 6.44 0.51
C TYR A 207 2.98 6.10 1.66
N PRO A 208 2.86 4.90 2.24
CA PRO A 208 1.69 4.00 2.22
C PRO A 208 0.46 4.56 2.98
N PRO A 209 -0.79 4.05 2.76
CA PRO A 209 -1.12 2.81 2.07
C PRO A 209 -1.18 2.87 0.54
N GLY A 210 -1.02 4.05 -0.06
CA GLY A 210 -1.17 4.25 -1.51
C GLY A 210 -2.62 4.45 -1.95
N VAL A 211 -3.53 4.75 -1.01
CA VAL A 211 -4.94 5.03 -1.29
C VAL A 211 -5.17 6.54 -1.33
N PRO A 212 -5.87 7.07 -2.34
CA PRO A 212 -6.23 8.48 -2.37
C PRO A 212 -7.01 8.93 -1.14
N ILE A 213 -6.50 9.94 -0.43
CA ILE A 213 -7.18 10.61 0.67
C ILE A 213 -8.05 11.75 0.12
N LEU A 214 -7.47 12.57 -0.76
CA LEU A 214 -8.26 13.45 -1.62
C LEU A 214 -8.53 12.76 -2.94
N ILE A 215 -9.78 12.80 -3.37
CA ILE A 215 -10.25 12.20 -4.61
C ILE A 215 -10.86 13.32 -5.46
N LYS A 216 -10.47 13.38 -6.73
CA LYS A 216 -11.07 14.29 -7.71
C LYS A 216 -12.59 14.21 -7.69
N GLY A 217 -13.24 15.36 -7.63
CA GLY A 217 -14.70 15.45 -7.66
C GLY A 217 -15.38 15.29 -6.30
N PHE A 218 -14.63 14.96 -5.24
CA PHE A 218 -15.14 14.90 -3.87
C PHE A 218 -14.88 16.19 -3.10
N LEU A 219 -15.70 16.43 -2.09
CA LEU A 219 -15.53 17.53 -1.15
C LEU A 219 -14.32 17.29 -0.24
N ILE A 220 -13.45 18.27 -0.06
CA ILE A 220 -12.33 18.18 0.88
C ILE A 220 -12.87 18.38 2.30
N ARG A 221 -12.73 17.37 3.17
CA ARG A 221 -13.17 17.41 4.56
C ARG A 221 -12.02 17.83 5.47
N GLY A 222 -12.34 18.33 6.68
CA GLY A 222 -11.33 18.69 7.67
C GLY A 222 -10.46 17.49 8.09
N GLU A 223 -11.09 16.33 8.28
CA GLU A 223 -10.41 15.06 8.61
C GLU A 223 -9.42 14.60 7.52
N ASP A 224 -9.71 14.89 6.24
CA ASP A 224 -8.80 14.58 5.13
C ASP A 224 -7.50 15.39 5.25
N ILE A 225 -7.64 16.69 5.56
CA ILE A 225 -6.52 17.63 5.73
C ILE A 225 -5.71 17.27 6.97
N GLU A 226 -6.38 16.99 8.08
CA GLU A 226 -5.73 16.59 9.34
C GLU A 226 -4.92 15.32 9.17
N TYR A 227 -5.51 14.28 8.58
CA TYR A 227 -4.81 13.02 8.30
C TYR A 227 -3.56 13.23 7.43
N LEU A 228 -3.67 13.99 6.34
CA LEU A 228 -2.53 14.26 5.45
C LEU A 228 -1.40 15.00 6.16
N ARG A 229 -1.72 15.95 7.04
CA ARG A 229 -0.72 16.67 7.86
C ARG A 229 -0.03 15.73 8.84
N GLU A 230 -0.78 14.88 9.53
CA GLU A 230 -0.23 13.94 10.50
C GLU A 230 0.66 12.89 9.83
N VAL A 231 0.24 12.34 8.68
CA VAL A 231 1.09 11.43 7.89
C VAL A 231 2.40 12.12 7.50
N LYS A 232 2.34 13.35 6.99
CA LYS A 232 3.55 14.08 6.59
C LYS A 232 4.46 14.41 7.78
N ARG A 233 3.89 14.81 8.92
CA ARG A 233 4.63 15.07 10.17
C ARG A 233 5.32 13.81 10.69
N ALA A 234 4.69 12.65 10.52
CA ALA A 234 5.22 11.35 10.91
C ALA A 234 6.25 10.76 9.94
N GLY A 235 6.62 11.50 8.88
CA GLY A 235 7.61 11.06 7.88
C GLY A 235 7.03 10.25 6.72
N GLY A 236 5.70 10.12 6.62
CA GLY A 236 5.06 9.45 5.49
C GLY A 236 5.19 10.23 4.18
N ILE A 237 5.17 9.51 3.06
CA ILE A 237 5.32 10.09 1.72
C ILE A 237 3.95 10.55 1.23
N ILE A 238 3.88 11.77 0.69
CA ILE A 238 2.67 12.31 0.06
C ILE A 238 2.90 12.43 -1.43
N ILE A 239 2.05 11.76 -2.21
CA ILE A 239 2.01 11.90 -3.67
C ILE A 239 0.90 12.89 -4.00
N ALA A 240 1.30 14.09 -4.36
CA ALA A 240 0.46 15.21 -4.76
C ALA A 240 1.19 16.04 -5.82
N ARG A 241 0.49 16.99 -6.47
CA ARG A 241 1.17 17.99 -7.31
C ARG A 241 2.17 18.83 -6.51
N ASP A 242 1.78 19.24 -5.31
CA ASP A 242 2.67 19.83 -4.32
C ASP A 242 2.92 18.83 -3.20
N MET A 243 4.06 18.14 -3.25
CA MET A 243 4.48 17.15 -2.23
C MET A 243 4.69 17.79 -0.85
N LEU A 244 4.82 19.12 -0.77
CA LEU A 244 4.92 19.83 0.49
C LEU A 244 3.56 20.23 1.06
N LEU A 245 2.46 19.87 0.42
CA LEU A 245 1.10 20.13 0.91
C LEU A 245 0.85 21.61 1.27
N ARG A 246 1.51 22.55 0.58
CA ARG A 246 1.27 23.98 0.78
C ARG A 246 0.00 24.38 0.07
N GLU A 247 -0.16 23.90 -1.16
CA GLU A 247 -1.34 24.14 -2.00
C GLU A 247 -1.96 22.84 -2.49
N VAL A 248 -3.27 22.92 -2.81
CA VAL A 248 -4.03 21.86 -3.47
C VAL A 248 -4.88 22.44 -4.60
N GLU A 249 -5.06 21.66 -5.66
CA GLU A 249 -5.97 21.99 -6.75
C GLU A 249 -7.42 21.65 -6.40
N VAL A 250 -8.27 22.66 -6.55
CA VAL A 250 -9.72 22.57 -6.35
C VAL A 250 -10.44 23.02 -7.62
N LEU A 251 -11.64 22.51 -7.84
CA LEU A 251 -12.51 22.99 -8.90
C LEU A 251 -12.94 24.42 -8.62
N ARG A 252 -13.00 25.23 -9.68
CA ARG A 252 -13.61 26.55 -9.61
C ARG A 252 -15.11 26.38 -9.31
N PRO A 253 -15.70 27.22 -8.45
CA PRO A 253 -17.14 27.26 -8.32
C PRO A 253 -17.76 27.56 -9.70
N PRO A 254 -18.96 27.02 -9.99
CA PRO A 254 -19.71 27.37 -11.19
C PRO A 254 -20.01 28.87 -11.28
#